data_AF-A0A3N5RHU4-F1
#
_entry.id   AF-A0A3N5RHU4-F1
#
_cell.length_a   1.000
_cell.length_b   1.000
_cell.length_c   1.000
_cell.angle_alpha   90.00
_cell.angle_beta   90.00
_cell.angle_gamma   90.00
#
_symmetry.space_group_name_H-M   'P 1'
#
loop_
_entity.id
_entity.type
_entity.pdbx_description
1 polymer ?
#
loop_
_entity_poly.entity_id
_entity_poly.type
_entity_poly.pdbx_seq_one_letter_code
_entity_poly.pdbx_strand_id
1 'polypeptide(L)'
;MIDRPELTKVVSKDESDWSSDVAYAYHILFTFAHVLHMRERNILSDNEWTGWLRWMKSAFEQGMIKDIWKSKIEMEKWFDPAFQEFVDKELVPLSNK
;
A
#
# COMPACT_ATOMS: atom_id res chain seq x y z
N MET A 1 0.74 -1.16 -15.03
CA MET A 1 1.80 -2.19 -15.10
C MET A 1 3.12 -1.46 -14.93
N ILE A 2 4.01 -1.89 -14.03
CA ILE A 2 5.33 -1.25 -13.92
C ILE A 2 6.18 -1.82 -15.03
N ASP A 3 6.28 -1.06 -16.11
CA ASP A 3 6.99 -1.51 -17.32
C ASP A 3 8.52 -1.51 -17.12
N ARG A 4 9.03 -0.83 -16.07
CA ARG A 4 10.46 -0.59 -15.82
C ARG A 4 10.82 -0.49 -14.33
N PRO A 5 10.84 -1.61 -13.59
CA PRO A 5 11.15 -1.63 -12.15
C PRO A 5 12.55 -1.13 -11.81
N GLU A 6 13.51 -1.24 -12.74
CA GLU A 6 14.87 -0.72 -12.62
C GLU A 6 14.95 0.81 -12.53
N LEU A 7 13.85 1.53 -12.83
CA LEU A 7 13.75 2.98 -12.67
C LEU A 7 13.45 3.41 -11.24
N THR A 8 13.16 2.48 -10.32
CA THR A 8 12.97 2.79 -8.88
C THR A 8 14.17 3.57 -8.30
N LYS A 9 15.37 3.34 -8.85
CA LYS A 9 16.60 4.10 -8.53
C LYS A 9 16.52 5.62 -8.71
N VAL A 10 15.57 6.12 -9.51
CA VAL A 10 15.32 7.56 -9.69
C VAL A 10 14.76 8.17 -8.40
N VAL A 11 13.97 7.40 -7.65
CA VAL A 11 13.34 7.83 -6.40
C VAL A 11 14.26 7.55 -5.21
N SER A 12 14.95 6.39 -5.21
CA SER A 12 15.85 6.00 -4.11
C SER A 12 16.97 5.10 -4.59
N LYS A 13 18.22 5.48 -4.31
CA LYS A 13 19.41 4.71 -4.73
C LYS A 13 19.59 3.42 -3.93
N ASP A 14 19.17 3.41 -2.68
CA ASP A 14 19.31 2.25 -1.78
C ASP A 14 18.32 1.13 -2.13
N GLU A 15 17.35 1.44 -2.98
CA GLU A 15 16.25 0.57 -3.38
C GLU A 15 16.38 0.12 -4.84
N SER A 16 17.56 0.32 -5.45
CA SER A 16 17.85 -0.04 -6.84
C SER A 16 17.70 -1.53 -7.15
N ASP A 17 17.68 -2.37 -6.12
CA ASP A 17 17.63 -3.83 -6.21
C ASP A 17 16.23 -4.38 -5.89
N TRP A 18 15.21 -3.51 -5.79
CA TRP A 18 13.82 -3.96 -5.63
C TRP A 18 13.39 -4.83 -6.81
N SER A 19 12.79 -5.96 -6.52
CA SER A 19 12.11 -6.75 -7.54
C SER A 19 10.90 -5.98 -8.07
N SER A 20 10.46 -6.34 -9.28
CA SER A 20 9.27 -5.75 -9.90
C SER A 20 8.05 -5.79 -9.01
N ASP A 21 7.89 -6.88 -8.24
CA ASP A 21 6.76 -7.08 -7.34
C ASP A 21 6.83 -6.12 -6.14
N VAL A 22 8.02 -5.86 -5.59
CA VAL A 22 8.21 -4.90 -4.49
C VAL A 22 7.95 -3.47 -4.98
N ALA A 23 8.52 -3.09 -6.13
CA ALA A 23 8.26 -1.79 -6.73
C ALA A 23 6.76 -1.58 -7.01
N TYR A 24 6.07 -2.63 -7.47
CA TYR A 24 4.63 -2.59 -7.70
C TYR A 24 3.82 -2.49 -6.43
N ALA A 25 4.22 -3.21 -5.38
CA ALA A 25 3.59 -3.09 -4.07
C ALA A 25 3.69 -1.66 -3.53
N TYR A 26 4.87 -1.01 -3.61
CA TYR A 26 5.00 0.40 -3.21
C TYR A 26 4.07 1.32 -4.00
N HIS A 27 4.00 1.17 -5.33
CA HIS A 27 3.10 1.97 -6.15
C HIS A 27 1.62 1.84 -5.73
N ILE A 28 1.17 0.60 -5.46
CA ILE A 28 -0.19 0.34 -5.00
C ILE A 28 -0.40 0.89 -3.58
N LEU A 29 0.56 0.72 -2.67
CA LEU A 29 0.49 1.25 -1.31
C LEU A 29 0.43 2.78 -1.29
N PHE A 30 1.21 3.48 -2.13
CA PHE A 30 1.10 4.93 -2.30
C PHE A 30 -0.28 5.35 -2.81
N THR A 31 -0.87 4.57 -3.72
CA THR A 31 -2.25 4.81 -4.19
C THR A 31 -3.23 4.65 -3.02
N PHE A 32 -3.08 3.62 -2.20
CA PHE A 32 -3.96 3.40 -1.05
C PHE A 32 -3.82 4.49 0.02
N ALA A 33 -2.60 4.92 0.32
CA ALA A 33 -2.35 6.04 1.23
C ALA A 33 -2.99 7.33 0.71
N HIS A 34 -2.87 7.61 -0.59
CA HIS A 34 -3.52 8.77 -1.18
C HIS A 34 -5.05 8.71 -1.06
N VAL A 35 -5.65 7.55 -1.34
CA VAL A 35 -7.10 7.33 -1.23
C VAL A 35 -7.58 7.48 0.22
N LEU A 36 -6.82 7.00 1.21
CA LEU A 36 -7.13 7.21 2.63
C LEU A 36 -7.14 8.71 2.96
N HIS A 37 -6.10 9.45 2.55
CA HIS A 37 -6.05 10.90 2.77
C HIS A 37 -7.19 11.65 2.07
N MET A 38 -7.63 11.21 0.88
CA MET A 38 -8.81 11.77 0.22
C MET A 38 -10.08 11.49 1.03
N ARG A 39 -10.21 10.30 1.62
CA ARG A 39 -11.33 9.97 2.50
C ARG A 39 -11.34 10.85 3.75
N GLU A 40 -10.20 11.01 4.43
CA GLU A 40 -10.07 11.85 5.63
C GLU A 40 -10.41 13.32 5.37
N ARG A 41 -10.14 13.81 4.16
CA ARG A 41 -10.48 15.16 3.71
C ARG A 41 -11.93 15.30 3.22
N ASN A 42 -12.74 14.25 3.35
CA ASN A 42 -14.12 14.17 2.87
C ASN A 42 -14.27 14.45 1.35
N ILE A 43 -13.27 14.07 0.56
CA ILE A 43 -13.31 14.20 -0.90
C ILE A 43 -14.07 13.04 -1.53
N LEU A 44 -13.90 11.82 -0.99
CA LEU A 44 -14.56 10.62 -1.49
C LEU A 44 -15.96 10.46 -0.88
N SER A 45 -16.95 10.23 -1.73
CA SER A 45 -18.27 9.78 -1.29
C SER A 45 -18.18 8.42 -0.57
N ASP A 46 -19.20 8.09 0.22
CA ASP A 46 -19.27 6.79 0.91
C ASP A 46 -19.27 5.60 -0.06
N ASN A 47 -19.89 5.75 -1.22
CA ASN A 47 -19.91 4.71 -2.24
C ASN A 47 -18.52 4.50 -2.89
N GLU A 48 -17.81 5.59 -3.23
CA GLU A 48 -16.43 5.49 -3.75
C GLU A 48 -15.51 4.86 -2.71
N TRP A 49 -15.59 5.33 -1.45
CA TRP A 49 -14.81 4.76 -0.35
C TRP A 49 -15.07 3.27 -0.16
N THR A 50 -16.33 2.83 -0.25
CA THR A 50 -16.70 1.42 -0.13
C THR A 50 -16.02 0.56 -1.20
N GLY A 51 -15.97 1.04 -2.44
CA GLY A 51 -15.29 0.35 -3.53
C GLY A 51 -13.77 0.26 -3.31
N TRP A 52 -13.16 1.37 -2.91
CA TRP A 52 -11.73 1.43 -2.59
C TRP A 52 -11.35 0.53 -1.42
N LEU A 53 -12.09 0.60 -0.31
CA LEU A 53 -11.84 -0.22 0.87
C LEU A 53 -11.95 -1.71 0.55
N ARG A 54 -12.95 -2.09 -0.25
CA ARG A 54 -13.08 -3.48 -0.72
C ARG A 54 -11.85 -3.92 -1.53
N TRP A 55 -11.37 -3.08 -2.44
CA TRP A 55 -10.19 -3.41 -3.24
C TRP A 55 -8.94 -3.54 -2.37
N MET A 56 -8.72 -2.60 -1.44
CA MET A 56 -7.61 -2.65 -0.49
C MET A 56 -7.63 -3.96 0.31
N LYS A 57 -8.77 -4.33 0.89
CA LYS A 57 -8.92 -5.58 1.66
C LYS A 57 -8.62 -6.81 0.80
N SER A 58 -9.21 -6.90 -0.41
CA SER A 58 -8.94 -8.03 -1.30
C SER A 58 -7.47 -8.13 -1.72
N ALA A 59 -6.79 -7.00 -1.93
CA ALA A 59 -5.38 -6.99 -2.29
C ALA A 59 -4.48 -7.52 -1.15
N PHE A 60 -4.80 -7.19 0.11
CA PHE A 60 -4.10 -7.69 1.30
C PHE A 60 -4.47 -9.13 1.67
N GLU A 61 -5.67 -9.58 1.32
CA GLU A 61 -6.12 -10.94 1.60
C GLU A 61 -5.60 -11.96 0.58
N GLN A 62 -5.63 -11.61 -0.72
CA GLN A 62 -5.41 -12.55 -1.81
C GLN A 62 -4.04 -12.38 -2.49
N GLY A 63 -3.44 -11.20 -2.41
CA GLY A 63 -2.19 -10.86 -3.07
C GLY A 63 -0.95 -10.97 -2.18
N MET A 64 0.22 -10.75 -2.77
CA MET A 64 1.51 -10.73 -2.05
C MET A 64 1.78 -9.43 -1.30
N ILE A 65 0.90 -8.41 -1.43
CA ILE A 65 1.11 -7.08 -0.82
C ILE A 65 1.23 -7.18 0.70
N LYS A 66 0.46 -8.06 1.36
CA LYS A 66 0.57 -8.28 2.81
C LYS A 66 1.94 -8.82 3.22
N ASP A 67 2.49 -9.76 2.47
CA ASP A 67 3.78 -10.36 2.78
C ASP A 67 4.91 -9.35 2.55
N ILE A 68 4.81 -8.55 1.47
CA ILE A 68 5.73 -7.46 1.18
C ILE A 68 5.65 -6.39 2.26
N TRP A 69 4.44 -5.97 2.65
CA TRP A 69 4.18 -5.02 3.75
C TRP A 69 4.92 -5.43 5.03
N LYS A 70 4.78 -6.71 5.42
CA LYS A 70 5.38 -7.22 6.67
C LYS A 70 6.89 -7.43 6.62
N SER A 71 7.48 -7.66 5.45
CA SER A 71 8.86 -8.16 5.34
C SER A 71 9.85 -7.24 4.63
N LYS A 72 9.36 -6.28 3.83
CA LYS A 72 10.20 -5.47 2.92
C LYS A 72 9.92 -3.97 2.95
N ILE A 73 8.77 -3.52 3.46
CA ILE A 73 8.43 -2.10 3.46
C ILE A 73 9.13 -1.38 4.62
N GLU A 74 9.89 -0.34 4.30
CA GLU A 74 10.43 0.61 5.28
C GLU A 74 9.35 1.65 5.61
N MET A 75 8.38 1.25 6.43
CA MET A 75 7.13 2.02 6.64
C MET A 75 7.39 3.47 7.08
N GLU A 76 8.27 3.67 8.07
CA GLU A 76 8.58 4.99 8.64
C GLU A 76 9.27 5.95 7.66
N LYS A 77 9.86 5.42 6.59
CA LYS A 77 10.54 6.22 5.57
C LYS A 77 9.58 6.74 4.49
N TRP A 78 8.56 5.94 4.16
CA TRP A 78 7.74 6.16 2.97
C TRP A 78 6.28 6.50 3.26
N PHE A 79 5.76 6.14 4.43
CA PHE A 79 4.36 6.31 4.81
C PHE A 79 4.23 7.03 6.14
N ASP A 80 3.17 7.82 6.29
CA ASP A 80 2.86 8.46 7.55
C ASP A 80 2.26 7.45 8.55
N PRO A 81 2.31 7.76 9.87
CA PRO A 81 1.80 6.86 10.89
C PRO A 81 0.30 6.54 10.78
N ALA A 82 -0.52 7.44 10.23
CA ALA A 82 -1.97 7.23 10.13
C ALA A 82 -2.29 6.16 9.08
N PHE A 83 -1.58 6.18 7.94
CA PHE A 83 -1.72 5.12 6.94
C PHE A 83 -1.24 3.77 7.48
N GLN A 84 -0.12 3.74 8.22
CA GLN A 84 0.35 2.50 8.84
C GLN A 84 -0.69 1.93 9.81
N GLU A 85 -1.23 2.77 10.71
CA GLU A 85 -2.26 2.38 11.66
C GLU A 85 -3.51 1.84 10.96
N PHE A 86 -3.93 2.48 9.87
CA PHE A 86 -5.05 2.02 9.05
C PHE A 86 -4.78 0.64 8.44
N VAL A 87 -3.62 0.43 7.82
CA VAL A 87 -3.26 -0.87 7.22
C VAL A 87 -3.29 -1.97 8.29
N ASP A 88 -2.65 -1.72 9.43
CA ASP A 88 -2.52 -2.72 10.49
C ASP A 88 -3.86 -3.08 11.16
N LYS A 89 -4.79 -2.13 11.25
CA LYS A 89 -6.11 -2.35 11.85
C LYS A 89 -7.17 -2.88 10.88
N GLU A 90 -7.20 -2.34 9.67
CA GLU A 90 -8.31 -2.55 8.73
C GLU A 90 -7.99 -3.51 7.59
N LEU A 91 -6.72 -3.61 7.18
CA LEU A 91 -6.33 -4.34 5.97
C LEU A 91 -5.58 -5.63 6.26
N VAL A 92 -4.73 -5.64 7.29
CA VAL A 92 -4.08 -6.88 7.74
C VAL A 92 -5.12 -7.71 8.47
N PRO A 93 -5.47 -8.92 7.97
CA PRO A 93 -6.46 -9.76 8.64
C PRO A 93 -6.00 -10.05 10.07
N LEU A 94 -6.83 -9.72 11.06
CA LEU A 94 -6.73 -10.32 12.38
C LEU A 94 -6.85 -11.83 12.16
N SER A 95 -5.77 -12.58 12.41
CA SER A 95 -5.87 -14.03 12.41
C SER A 95 -6.93 -14.41 13.44
N ASN A 96 -8.11 -14.82 12.99
CA ASN A 96 -9.04 -15.56 13.82
C ASN A 96 -8.32 -16.84 14.23
N LYS A 97 -7.93 -16.91 15.51
CA LYS A 97 -7.63 -18.18 16.18
C LYS A 97 -8.92 -18.92 16.45
#